data_AF-A0A6L7YEP6-F1
#
_entry.id   AF-A0A6L7YEP6-F1
#
_cell.length_a   1.000
_cell.length_b   1.000
_cell.length_c   1.000
_cell.angle_alpha   90.00
_cell.angle_beta   90.00
_cell.angle_gamma   90.00
#
_symmetry.space_group_name_H-M   'P 1'
#
loop_
_entity.id
_entity.type
_entity.pdbx_description
1 polymer ?
#
loop_
_entity_poly.entity_id
_entity_poly.type
_entity_poly.pdbx_seq_one_letter_code
_entity_poly.pdbx_strand_id
1 'polypeptide(L)'
;QWRRILLERLDAVAAIYRVAASIAALRGAIGFRWYRALPMDASVVLPGGGVLAVVRQGATADRTGFAKRLWRLREGPDPGGVLLLAPDETRLRHARRLLATAPFPVLVALEREAVGAGPGRPVWRPARVRGALGLSEALAHAARGAALPREREPARATLPPDLDAATGPGTPGWLLPARLGPAGKRALNLIGDWPWIAPRDLAALLGCSRARASRLIVSLEALGLVARVPAAGGRLAATDRGLAMLARRDRTAVGLARSRWSPAPLDSGVAGGWREVRGRNSRQLLRHLDHTAAVHGFVASLAEQARAEDWQVVQLDPPRRASRYFRHGARVRSVHPDAFGVLRPDGEPWTFFLEWERRAVRPSTMATRLAPYLRYYASQRPTDDHGVRPALLVVLRDEVTADHFLRVARREMERVRVALPLWVSHEALIEDEGPFGGGWRAVDDHGGVAPGT
;
A
#
# COMPACT_ATOMS: atom_id res chain seq x y z
N GLN A 1 -18.58 12.63 -19.66
CA GLN A 1 -18.21 11.48 -18.79
C GLN A 1 -16.71 11.18 -18.78
N TRP A 2 -16.04 11.07 -19.95
CA TRP A 2 -14.60 10.78 -20.02
C TRP A 2 -13.72 11.78 -19.25
N ARG A 3 -13.90 13.08 -19.51
CA ARG A 3 -13.20 14.15 -18.79
C ARG A 3 -13.29 14.01 -17.27
N ARG A 4 -14.48 13.71 -16.75
CA ARG A 4 -14.71 13.46 -15.32
C ARG A 4 -13.87 12.29 -14.80
N ILE A 5 -13.84 11.17 -15.51
CA ILE A 5 -13.07 9.98 -15.10
C ILE A 5 -11.58 10.29 -15.09
N LEU A 6 -11.09 11.03 -16.08
CA LEU A 6 -9.68 11.41 -16.15
C LEU A 6 -9.30 12.34 -14.99
N LEU A 7 -10.13 13.33 -14.68
CA LEU A 7 -9.90 14.25 -13.56
C LEU A 7 -10.01 13.55 -12.20
N GLU A 8 -10.97 12.62 -12.03
CA GLU A 8 -11.07 11.75 -10.82
C GLU A 8 -9.82 10.90 -10.60
N ARG A 9 -9.06 10.64 -11.67
CA ARG A 9 -7.90 9.73 -11.68
C ARG A 9 -6.61 10.43 -12.09
N LEU A 10 -6.52 11.76 -11.92
CA LEU A 10 -5.47 12.56 -12.56
C LEU A 10 -4.05 12.02 -12.34
N ASP A 11 -3.73 11.53 -11.14
CA ASP A 11 -2.41 10.94 -10.83
C ASP A 11 -2.15 9.65 -11.63
N ALA A 12 -3.14 8.75 -11.65
CA ALA A 12 -3.06 7.52 -12.42
C ALA A 12 -3.01 7.81 -13.93
N VAL A 13 -3.75 8.85 -14.36
CA VAL A 13 -3.75 9.32 -15.75
C VAL A 13 -2.38 9.83 -16.15
N ALA A 14 -1.73 10.64 -15.31
CA ALA A 14 -0.40 11.16 -15.58
C ALA A 14 0.64 10.04 -15.74
N ALA A 15 0.62 9.02 -14.87
CA ALA A 15 1.54 7.89 -14.97
C ALA A 15 1.36 7.09 -16.26
N ILE A 16 0.13 6.72 -16.59
CA ILE A 16 -0.20 5.97 -17.80
C ILE A 16 0.08 6.80 -19.06
N TYR A 17 -0.23 8.10 -19.04
CA TYR A 17 0.04 9.00 -20.16
C TYR A 17 1.53 9.13 -20.44
N ARG A 18 2.37 9.24 -19.40
CA ARG A 18 3.82 9.25 -19.57
C ARG A 18 4.33 7.96 -20.19
N VAL A 19 3.87 6.80 -19.71
CA VAL A 19 4.21 5.50 -20.32
C VAL A 19 3.75 5.46 -21.78
N ALA A 20 2.52 5.87 -22.08
CA ALA A 20 2.00 5.90 -23.45
C ALA A 20 2.79 6.85 -24.36
N ALA A 21 3.21 8.01 -23.85
CA ALA A 21 4.06 8.94 -24.59
C ALA A 21 5.44 8.35 -24.88
N SER A 22 6.05 7.64 -23.92
CA SER A 22 7.31 6.92 -24.15
C SER A 22 7.17 5.80 -25.20
N ILE A 23 6.03 5.10 -25.23
CA ILE A 23 5.73 4.11 -26.27
C ILE A 23 5.61 4.78 -27.64
N ALA A 24 4.84 5.88 -27.72
CA ALA A 24 4.64 6.64 -28.95
C ALA A 24 5.96 7.16 -29.53
N ALA A 25 6.85 7.68 -28.67
CA ALA A 25 8.16 8.16 -29.07
C ALA A 25 9.08 7.05 -29.63
N LEU A 26 8.93 5.80 -29.16
CA LEU A 26 9.78 4.69 -29.57
C LEU A 26 9.33 3.96 -30.83
N ARG A 27 8.03 3.69 -30.95
CA ARG A 27 7.50 2.79 -31.98
C ARG A 27 6.45 3.44 -32.85
N GLY A 28 6.08 4.70 -32.58
CA GLY A 28 4.80 5.26 -33.01
C GLY A 28 3.64 4.62 -32.24
N ALA A 29 2.61 5.40 -31.95
CA ALA A 29 1.34 4.88 -31.46
C ALA A 29 0.25 5.37 -32.41
N ILE A 30 -0.50 4.44 -33.00
CA ILE A 30 -1.56 4.78 -33.97
C ILE A 30 -2.93 4.89 -33.29
N GLY A 31 -3.02 4.52 -32.01
CA GLY A 31 -4.25 4.64 -31.24
C GLY A 31 -3.99 4.59 -29.74
N PHE A 32 -4.83 5.30 -29.00
CA PHE A 32 -4.84 5.28 -27.54
C PHE A 32 -6.27 5.35 -27.04
N ARG A 33 -6.62 4.47 -26.10
CA ARG A 33 -7.98 4.39 -25.55
C ARG A 33 -7.95 4.20 -24.03
N TRP A 34 -8.76 4.97 -23.33
CA TRP A 34 -9.04 4.75 -21.91
C TRP A 34 -10.20 3.78 -21.71
N TYR A 35 -10.23 3.11 -20.55
CA TYR A 35 -11.31 2.23 -20.15
C TYR A 35 -11.90 2.58 -18.78
N ARG A 36 -13.23 2.50 -18.68
CA ARG A 36 -13.99 2.84 -17.47
C ARG A 36 -14.25 1.62 -16.59
N ALA A 37 -14.58 0.51 -17.24
CA ALA A 37 -15.12 -0.70 -16.62
C ALA A 37 -14.28 -1.96 -16.93
N LEU A 38 -13.52 -1.96 -18.02
CA LEU A 38 -12.63 -3.09 -18.34
C LEU A 38 -11.55 -3.33 -17.27
N PRO A 39 -10.99 -4.55 -17.21
CA PRO A 39 -9.92 -4.87 -16.27
C PRO A 39 -8.61 -4.14 -16.55
N MET A 40 -8.44 -3.47 -17.70
CA MET A 40 -7.31 -2.58 -18.00
C MET A 40 -7.68 -1.10 -17.80
N ASP A 41 -6.68 -0.24 -17.65
CA ASP A 41 -6.88 1.21 -17.53
C ASP A 41 -6.90 1.90 -18.87
N ALA A 42 -5.96 1.54 -19.73
CA ALA A 42 -5.87 2.05 -21.08
C ALA A 42 -5.36 0.95 -22.02
N SER A 43 -5.42 1.22 -23.31
CA SER A 43 -4.71 0.46 -24.33
C SER A 43 -4.00 1.37 -25.30
N VAL A 44 -2.84 0.93 -25.79
CA VAL A 44 -2.06 1.56 -26.86
C VAL A 44 -2.06 0.63 -28.06
N VAL A 45 -2.38 1.15 -29.24
CA VAL A 45 -2.29 0.43 -30.51
C VAL A 45 -0.95 0.77 -31.17
N LEU A 46 -0.15 -0.26 -31.42
CA LEU A 46 1.15 -0.15 -32.06
C LEU A 46 1.01 -0.28 -33.59
N PRO A 47 1.98 0.25 -34.37
CA PRO A 47 2.10 -0.09 -35.78
C PRO A 47 2.16 -1.61 -35.98
N GLY A 48 1.43 -2.12 -36.97
CA GLY A 48 1.24 -3.55 -37.17
C GLY A 48 0.06 -4.16 -36.40
N GLY A 49 -0.78 -3.35 -35.74
CA GLY A 49 -2.05 -3.77 -35.16
C GLY A 49 -1.95 -4.46 -33.80
N GLY A 50 -0.76 -4.50 -33.18
CA GLY A 50 -0.59 -4.99 -31.82
C GLY A 50 -1.29 -4.08 -30.80
N VAL A 51 -1.95 -4.67 -29.80
CA VAL A 51 -2.63 -3.93 -28.73
C VAL A 51 -1.95 -4.23 -27.40
N LEU A 52 -1.48 -3.18 -26.73
CA LEU A 52 -0.94 -3.24 -25.38
C LEU A 52 -1.97 -2.74 -24.38
N ALA A 53 -2.29 -3.55 -23.37
CA ALA A 53 -3.05 -3.11 -22.22
C ALA A 53 -2.11 -2.49 -21.18
N VAL A 54 -2.50 -1.32 -20.65
CA VAL A 54 -1.84 -0.69 -19.51
C VAL A 54 -2.73 -0.85 -18.29
N VAL A 55 -2.18 -1.41 -17.21
CA VAL A 55 -2.90 -1.67 -15.95
C VAL A 55 -2.12 -1.00 -14.82
N ARG A 56 -2.80 -0.18 -14.01
CA ARG A 56 -2.23 0.39 -12.79
C ARG A 56 -2.88 -0.25 -11.57
N GLN A 57 -2.05 -0.68 -10.63
CA GLN A 57 -2.49 -1.06 -9.29
C GLN A 57 -2.49 0.17 -8.39
N GLY A 58 -3.67 0.66 -8.01
CA GLY A 58 -3.77 1.74 -7.04
C GLY A 58 -3.38 1.30 -5.62
N ALA A 59 -2.91 2.24 -4.79
CA ALA A 59 -2.40 1.94 -3.46
C ALA A 59 -3.53 1.43 -2.52
N THR A 60 -4.74 1.99 -2.65
CA THR A 60 -5.92 1.56 -1.89
C THR A 60 -6.60 0.31 -2.44
N ALA A 61 -6.12 -0.25 -3.56
CA ALA A 61 -6.64 -1.49 -4.10
C ALA A 61 -6.46 -2.64 -3.11
N ASP A 62 -7.59 -3.20 -2.65
CA ASP A 62 -7.55 -4.39 -1.83
C ASP A 62 -7.04 -5.56 -2.67
N ARG A 63 -6.27 -6.44 -2.03
CA ARG A 63 -5.59 -7.56 -2.69
C ARG A 63 -6.55 -8.45 -3.47
N THR A 64 -7.72 -8.74 -2.89
CA THR A 64 -8.75 -9.59 -3.49
C THR A 64 -9.40 -8.91 -4.70
N GLY A 65 -9.78 -7.64 -4.58
CA GLY A 65 -10.37 -6.86 -5.67
C GLY A 65 -9.42 -6.72 -6.86
N PHE A 66 -8.13 -6.48 -6.59
CA PHE A 66 -7.11 -6.44 -7.62
C PHE A 66 -6.85 -7.81 -8.26
N ALA A 67 -6.76 -8.88 -7.46
CA ALA A 67 -6.63 -10.23 -7.99
C ALA A 67 -7.81 -10.63 -8.90
N LYS A 68 -9.05 -10.30 -8.52
CA LYS A 68 -10.24 -10.49 -9.37
C LYS A 68 -10.19 -9.66 -10.65
N ARG A 69 -9.60 -8.47 -10.61
CA ARG A 69 -9.38 -7.62 -11.79
C ARG A 69 -8.37 -8.27 -12.74
N LEU A 70 -7.25 -8.77 -12.22
CA LEU A 70 -6.24 -9.47 -13.01
C LEU A 70 -6.74 -10.81 -13.57
N TRP A 71 -7.54 -11.54 -12.80
CA TRP A 71 -8.20 -12.75 -13.29
C TRP A 71 -9.13 -12.44 -14.47
N ARG A 72 -9.96 -11.40 -14.37
CA ARG A 72 -10.81 -10.94 -15.50
C ARG A 72 -10.00 -10.45 -16.71
N LEU A 73 -8.79 -9.93 -16.50
CA LEU A 73 -7.88 -9.59 -17.60
C LEU A 73 -7.39 -10.85 -18.31
N ARG A 74 -7.06 -11.89 -17.53
CA ARG A 74 -6.55 -13.16 -18.05
C ARG A 74 -7.61 -13.96 -18.81
N GLU A 75 -8.83 -14.01 -18.30
CA GLU A 75 -9.95 -14.76 -18.89
C GLU A 75 -10.78 -13.93 -19.89
N GLY A 76 -10.44 -12.66 -20.07
CA GLY A 76 -11.27 -11.71 -20.80
C GLY A 76 -10.64 -11.29 -22.13
N PRO A 77 -10.50 -9.98 -22.40
CA PRO A 77 -9.86 -9.52 -23.62
C PRO A 77 -8.43 -10.06 -23.70
N ASP A 78 -7.98 -10.42 -24.89
CA ASP A 78 -6.63 -10.91 -25.16
C ASP A 78 -5.74 -9.76 -25.61
N PRO A 79 -5.15 -8.94 -24.71
CA PRO A 79 -4.21 -7.94 -25.17
C PRO A 79 -2.95 -8.66 -25.69
N GLY A 80 -2.42 -8.24 -26.84
CA GLY A 80 -1.14 -8.74 -27.36
C GLY A 80 0.03 -8.57 -26.37
N GLY A 81 -0.13 -7.72 -25.34
CA GLY A 81 0.69 -7.74 -24.13
C GLY A 81 0.16 -6.81 -23.03
N VAL A 82 0.67 -6.98 -21.80
CA VAL A 82 0.29 -6.16 -20.64
C VAL A 82 1.51 -5.45 -20.04
N LEU A 83 1.38 -4.14 -19.86
CA LEU A 83 2.24 -3.32 -19.02
C LEU A 83 1.53 -3.03 -17.70
N LEU A 84 2.06 -3.51 -16.58
CA LEU A 84 1.48 -3.33 -15.25
C LEU A 84 2.35 -2.42 -14.38
N LEU A 85 1.74 -1.35 -13.85
CA LEU A 85 2.35 -0.42 -12.92
C LEU A 85 1.94 -0.78 -11.48
N ALA A 86 2.91 -1.15 -10.66
CA ALA A 86 2.73 -1.46 -9.25
C ALA A 86 3.25 -0.30 -8.38
N PRO A 87 2.63 0.02 -7.24
CA PRO A 87 3.04 1.15 -6.43
C PRO A 87 4.26 0.84 -5.54
N ASP A 88 4.54 -0.44 -5.28
CA ASP A 88 5.65 -0.94 -4.48
C ASP A 88 6.06 -2.37 -4.87
N GLU A 89 7.20 -2.80 -4.36
CA GLU A 89 7.87 -4.05 -4.73
C GLU A 89 7.07 -5.28 -4.28
N THR A 90 6.43 -5.23 -3.11
CA THR A 90 5.58 -6.33 -2.62
C THR A 90 4.43 -6.58 -3.61
N ARG A 91 3.74 -5.52 -4.02
CA ARG A 91 2.63 -5.60 -4.97
C ARG A 91 3.09 -5.99 -6.37
N LEU A 92 4.26 -5.51 -6.79
CA LEU A 92 4.89 -5.93 -8.03
C LEU A 92 5.09 -7.45 -8.07
N ARG A 93 5.73 -8.02 -7.04
CA ARG A 93 5.95 -9.48 -6.94
C ARG A 93 4.64 -10.25 -6.88
N HIS A 94 3.65 -9.72 -6.15
CA HIS A 94 2.32 -10.33 -6.11
C HIS A 94 1.65 -10.36 -7.49
N ALA A 95 1.71 -9.25 -8.24
CA ALA A 95 1.15 -9.16 -9.58
C ALA A 95 1.86 -10.13 -10.55
N ARG A 96 3.20 -10.26 -10.48
CA ARG A 96 3.96 -11.25 -11.28
C ARG A 96 3.45 -12.66 -11.04
N ARG A 97 3.26 -13.06 -9.78
CA ARG A 97 2.74 -14.40 -9.45
C ARG A 97 1.33 -14.65 -9.98
N LEU A 98 0.45 -13.66 -9.88
CA LEU A 98 -0.92 -13.78 -10.38
C LEU A 98 -0.99 -13.90 -11.91
N LEU A 99 -0.03 -13.29 -12.61
CA LEU A 99 0.00 -13.21 -14.07
C LEU A 99 1.06 -14.12 -14.71
N ALA A 100 1.77 -14.94 -13.93
CA ALA A 100 2.79 -15.85 -14.45
C ALA A 100 2.21 -16.82 -15.50
N THR A 101 0.95 -17.21 -15.33
CA THR A 101 0.23 -18.12 -16.24
C THR A 101 -0.68 -17.39 -17.24
N ALA A 102 -0.59 -16.06 -17.36
CA ALA A 102 -1.40 -15.33 -18.35
C ALA A 102 -0.99 -15.73 -19.78
N PRO A 103 -1.93 -15.90 -20.73
CA PRO A 103 -1.63 -16.40 -22.07
C PRO A 103 -0.82 -15.41 -22.93
N PHE A 104 -0.73 -14.15 -22.51
CA PHE A 104 0.00 -13.08 -23.16
C PHE A 104 1.26 -12.66 -22.37
N PRO A 105 2.22 -11.97 -23.02
CA PRO A 105 3.35 -11.34 -22.34
C PRO A 105 2.90 -10.33 -21.27
N VAL A 106 3.49 -10.44 -20.08
CA VAL A 106 3.21 -9.52 -18.96
C VAL A 106 4.53 -8.96 -18.45
N LEU A 107 4.59 -7.63 -18.44
CA LEU A 107 5.73 -6.85 -17.98
C LEU A 107 5.26 -5.95 -16.85
N VAL A 108 5.95 -6.02 -15.72
CA VAL A 108 5.59 -5.23 -14.54
C VAL A 108 6.70 -4.27 -14.17
N ALA A 109 6.37 -3.09 -13.68
CA ALA A 109 7.34 -2.12 -13.19
C ALA A 109 6.79 -1.39 -11.96
N LEU A 110 7.68 -0.84 -11.14
CA LEU A 110 7.27 0.14 -10.14
C LEU A 110 6.82 1.40 -10.86
N GLU A 111 5.69 1.96 -10.47
CA GLU A 111 5.09 3.14 -11.11
C GLU A 111 6.10 4.30 -11.17
N ARG A 112 6.80 4.57 -10.06
CA ARG A 112 7.84 5.60 -9.99
C ARG A 112 9.02 5.37 -10.95
N GLU A 113 9.40 4.11 -11.14
CA GLU A 113 10.51 3.74 -12.03
C GLU A 113 10.09 3.89 -13.48
N ALA A 114 8.93 3.32 -13.85
CA ALA A 114 8.41 3.40 -15.22
C ALA A 114 8.13 4.84 -15.68
N VAL A 115 7.66 5.69 -14.77
CA VAL A 115 7.34 7.10 -15.07
C VAL A 115 8.59 7.99 -15.20
N GLY A 116 9.67 7.66 -14.48
CA GLY A 116 10.93 8.41 -14.50
C GLY A 116 11.99 7.80 -15.42
N ALA A 117 11.79 6.58 -15.92
CA ALA A 117 12.73 5.88 -16.77
C ALA A 117 12.70 6.42 -18.20
N GLY A 118 13.87 6.70 -18.75
CA GLY A 118 14.04 6.78 -20.20
C GLY A 118 13.79 5.41 -20.87
N PRO A 119 13.54 5.38 -22.19
CA PRO A 119 13.11 4.17 -22.89
C PRO A 119 14.11 3.01 -22.85
N GLY A 120 15.41 3.27 -22.69
CA GLY A 120 16.46 2.24 -22.59
C GLY A 120 16.71 1.72 -21.17
N ARG A 121 16.16 2.35 -20.12
CA ARG A 121 16.47 1.95 -18.74
C ARG A 121 15.73 0.66 -18.38
N PRO A 122 16.42 -0.37 -17.86
CA PRO A 122 15.82 -1.67 -17.59
C PRO A 122 14.97 -1.65 -16.31
N VAL A 123 13.69 -1.32 -16.43
CA VAL A 123 12.74 -1.24 -15.30
C VAL A 123 11.58 -2.23 -15.42
N TRP A 124 11.35 -2.77 -16.62
CA TRP A 124 10.24 -3.67 -16.92
C TRP A 124 10.63 -5.12 -16.65
N ARG A 125 10.01 -5.73 -15.65
CA ARG A 125 10.32 -7.09 -15.19
C ARG A 125 9.29 -8.06 -15.78
N PRO A 126 9.68 -9.00 -16.65
CA PRO A 126 8.75 -10.00 -17.15
C PRO A 126 8.16 -10.85 -16.01
N ALA A 127 6.90 -11.24 -16.13
CA ALA A 127 6.24 -12.06 -15.10
C ALA A 127 6.84 -13.48 -14.98
N ARG A 128 7.33 -14.04 -16.09
CA ARG A 128 7.80 -15.44 -16.19
C ARG A 128 9.31 -15.62 -16.07
N VAL A 129 10.10 -14.64 -16.47
CA VAL A 129 11.57 -14.73 -16.49
C VAL A 129 12.21 -13.76 -15.50
N ARG A 130 13.43 -14.09 -15.05
CA ARG A 130 14.25 -13.17 -14.26
C ARG A 130 14.87 -12.11 -15.18
N GLY A 131 15.22 -10.96 -14.59
CA GLY A 131 15.78 -9.82 -15.31
C GLY A 131 14.83 -8.63 -15.40
N ALA A 132 15.35 -7.54 -15.95
CA ALA A 132 14.62 -6.33 -16.27
C ALA A 132 14.97 -5.91 -17.70
N LEU A 133 13.98 -5.40 -18.41
CA LEU A 133 14.04 -5.01 -19.80
C LEU A 133 13.85 -3.50 -19.94
N GLY A 134 14.49 -2.92 -20.95
CA GLY A 134 14.15 -1.60 -21.44
C GLY A 134 12.73 -1.58 -22.03
N LEU A 135 12.15 -0.40 -22.19
CA LEU A 135 10.81 -0.28 -22.79
C LEU A 135 10.80 -0.80 -24.24
N SER A 136 11.86 -0.54 -25.03
CA SER A 136 11.93 -1.02 -26.43
C SER A 136 11.88 -2.54 -26.54
N GLU A 137 12.62 -3.24 -25.67
CA GLU A 137 12.65 -4.70 -25.58
C GLU A 137 11.30 -5.25 -25.09
N ALA A 138 10.74 -4.63 -24.06
CA ALA A 138 9.40 -4.92 -23.56
C ALA A 138 8.34 -4.85 -24.67
N LEU A 139 8.40 -3.83 -25.53
CA LEU A 139 7.49 -3.66 -26.67
C LEU A 139 7.71 -4.70 -27.77
N ALA A 140 8.93 -5.23 -27.93
CA ALA A 140 9.21 -6.29 -28.90
C ALA A 140 8.51 -7.61 -28.56
N HIS A 141 8.21 -7.84 -27.28
CA HIS A 141 7.47 -9.02 -26.84
C HIS A 141 5.96 -8.94 -27.12
N ALA A 142 5.40 -7.76 -27.41
CA ALA A 142 3.97 -7.62 -27.67
C ALA A 142 3.54 -8.39 -28.93
N ALA A 143 2.65 -9.36 -28.77
CA ALA A 143 2.14 -10.16 -29.87
C ALA A 143 1.25 -9.33 -30.82
N ARG A 144 1.22 -9.75 -32.09
CA ARG A 144 0.24 -9.25 -33.06
C ARG A 144 -1.11 -9.89 -32.77
N GLY A 145 -2.17 -9.10 -32.92
CA GLY A 145 -3.53 -9.64 -33.02
C GLY A 145 -4.32 -9.60 -31.72
N ALA A 146 -5.04 -8.49 -31.53
CA ALA A 146 -6.34 -8.52 -30.88
C ALA A 146 -7.12 -7.24 -31.20
N ALA A 147 -8.43 -7.37 -31.36
CA ALA A 147 -9.29 -6.20 -31.49
C ALA A 147 -9.37 -5.43 -30.16
N LEU A 148 -9.41 -4.11 -30.23
CA LEU A 148 -9.67 -3.28 -29.06
C LEU A 148 -11.02 -3.69 -28.44
N PRO A 149 -11.08 -4.09 -27.16
CA PRO A 149 -12.34 -4.41 -26.53
C PRO A 149 -13.25 -3.18 -26.54
N ARG A 150 -14.50 -3.36 -27.00
CA ARG A 150 -15.48 -2.28 -27.08
C ARG A 150 -16.17 -2.13 -25.74
N GLU A 151 -16.06 -0.94 -25.14
CA GLU A 151 -16.95 -0.56 -24.03
C GLU A 151 -18.25 0.03 -24.58
N ARG A 152 -19.34 -0.17 -23.83
CA ARG A 152 -20.59 0.57 -24.05
C ARG A 152 -20.29 2.06 -24.15
N GLU A 153 -20.89 2.72 -25.13
CA GLU A 153 -20.71 4.15 -25.32
C GLU A 153 -21.07 4.94 -24.06
N PRO A 154 -20.33 6.01 -23.76
CA PRO A 154 -20.68 6.88 -22.66
C PRO A 154 -22.00 7.59 -22.96
N ALA A 155 -22.91 7.64 -22.00
CA ALA A 155 -24.07 8.52 -22.12
C ALA A 155 -23.58 9.97 -22.16
N ARG A 156 -24.19 10.79 -23.02
CA ARG A 156 -23.93 12.23 -23.08
C ARG A 156 -24.24 12.81 -21.69
N ALA A 157 -23.31 13.60 -21.16
CA ALA A 157 -23.47 14.25 -19.87
C ALA A 157 -22.94 15.67 -20.01
N THR A 158 -23.77 16.66 -19.69
CA THR A 158 -23.39 18.07 -19.66
C THR A 158 -22.31 18.28 -18.60
N LEU A 159 -21.24 18.97 -18.97
CA LEU A 159 -20.24 19.41 -18.00
C LEU A 159 -20.84 20.57 -17.18
N PRO A 160 -20.61 20.64 -15.86
CA PRO A 160 -20.92 21.85 -15.12
C PRO A 160 -20.20 23.03 -15.77
N PRO A 161 -20.87 24.19 -15.91
CA PRO A 161 -20.38 25.31 -16.70
C PRO A 161 -19.11 25.96 -16.13
N ASP A 162 -18.78 25.71 -14.86
CA ASP A 162 -17.66 26.37 -14.20
C ASP A 162 -16.71 25.36 -13.53
N LEU A 163 -15.48 25.28 -14.05
CA LEU A 163 -14.38 24.50 -13.49
C LEU A 163 -13.65 25.25 -12.38
N ASP A 164 -13.81 26.57 -12.34
CA ASP A 164 -13.07 27.52 -11.51
C ASP A 164 -13.87 27.94 -10.27
N ALA A 165 -15.21 27.97 -10.33
CA ALA A 165 -16.06 28.55 -9.26
C ALA A 165 -16.17 27.77 -7.95
N ALA A 166 -15.76 26.50 -7.87
CA ALA A 166 -15.99 25.72 -6.66
C ALA A 166 -14.70 25.50 -5.86
N THR A 167 -14.32 26.50 -5.06
CA THR A 167 -13.35 26.33 -3.96
C THR A 167 -14.09 25.91 -2.68
N GLY A 168 -13.50 25.01 -1.89
CA GLY A 168 -14.06 24.56 -0.60
C GLY A 168 -14.94 23.30 -0.64
N PRO A 169 -15.84 23.09 0.34
CA PRO A 169 -16.61 21.85 0.49
C PRO A 169 -17.51 21.53 -0.71
N GLY A 170 -17.97 22.57 -1.41
CA GLY A 170 -18.81 22.50 -2.60
C GLY A 170 -18.08 22.02 -3.87
N THR A 171 -16.74 21.89 -3.87
CA THR A 171 -16.00 21.41 -5.05
C THR A 171 -16.59 20.09 -5.56
N PRO A 172 -16.90 19.94 -6.85
CA PRO A 172 -17.31 18.66 -7.38
C PRO A 172 -16.25 17.59 -7.12
N GLY A 173 -16.66 16.40 -6.66
CA GLY A 173 -15.71 15.37 -6.22
C GLY A 173 -14.69 14.92 -7.28
N TRP A 174 -14.99 15.16 -8.56
CA TRP A 174 -14.10 14.85 -9.68
C TRP A 174 -13.02 15.90 -9.96
N LEU A 175 -13.13 17.10 -9.40
CA LEU A 175 -12.11 18.14 -9.46
C LEU A 175 -11.11 18.07 -8.30
N LEU A 176 -11.46 17.37 -7.22
CA LEU A 176 -10.62 17.25 -6.03
C LEU A 176 -9.17 16.85 -6.32
N PRO A 177 -8.88 15.85 -7.19
CA PRO A 177 -7.49 15.48 -7.47
C PRO A 177 -6.68 16.59 -8.16
N ALA A 178 -7.33 17.47 -8.93
CA ALA A 178 -6.67 18.61 -9.56
C ALA A 178 -6.42 19.77 -8.57
N ARG A 179 -7.23 19.86 -7.51
CA ARG A 179 -7.08 20.88 -6.45
C ARG A 179 -6.00 20.54 -5.42
N LEU A 180 -5.56 19.28 -5.36
CA LEU A 180 -4.49 18.87 -4.45
C LEU A 180 -3.13 18.91 -5.15
N GLY A 181 -2.20 19.70 -4.59
CA GLY A 181 -0.79 19.58 -4.90
C GLY A 181 -0.19 18.23 -4.42
N PRO A 182 1.06 17.91 -4.82
CA PRO A 182 1.70 16.65 -4.46
C PRO A 182 1.74 16.35 -2.96
N ALA A 183 2.01 17.36 -2.13
CA ALA A 183 2.04 17.21 -0.67
C ALA A 183 0.66 16.88 -0.08
N GLY A 184 -0.41 17.53 -0.55
CA GLY A 184 -1.78 17.25 -0.11
C GLY A 184 -2.23 15.84 -0.49
N LYS A 185 -1.88 15.38 -1.71
CA LYS A 185 -2.13 14.00 -2.15
C LYS A 185 -1.38 12.98 -1.29
N ARG A 186 -0.11 13.25 -0.97
CA ARG A 186 0.71 12.39 -0.11
C ARG A 186 0.14 12.32 1.31
N ALA A 187 -0.25 13.45 1.90
CA ALA A 187 -0.90 13.49 3.21
C ALA A 187 -2.22 12.71 3.22
N LEU A 188 -3.08 12.89 2.21
CA LEU A 188 -4.33 12.13 2.10
C LEU A 188 -4.10 10.62 1.93
N ASN A 189 -3.05 10.22 1.20
CA ASN A 189 -2.65 8.81 1.10
C ASN A 189 -2.25 8.24 2.45
N LEU A 190 -1.39 8.95 3.20
CA LEU A 190 -0.95 8.53 4.52
C LEU A 190 -2.11 8.43 5.50
N ILE A 191 -3.03 9.40 5.54
CA ILE A 191 -4.23 9.34 6.40
C ILE A 191 -5.15 8.18 5.97
N GLY A 192 -5.27 7.94 4.67
CA GLY A 192 -6.00 6.80 4.16
C GLY A 192 -5.38 5.47 4.62
N ASP A 193 -4.05 5.38 4.64
CA ASP A 193 -3.27 4.21 5.03
C ASP A 193 -3.18 3.95 6.52
N TRP A 194 -3.06 5.02 7.29
CA TRP A 194 -2.99 5.03 8.74
C TRP A 194 -4.21 5.79 9.29
N PRO A 195 -5.44 5.22 9.22
CA PRO A 195 -6.61 5.87 9.80
C PRO A 195 -6.40 6.10 11.29
N TRP A 196 -6.82 7.25 11.81
CA TRP A 196 -6.60 7.67 13.20
C TRP A 196 -5.14 8.03 13.53
N ILE A 197 -4.37 8.42 12.52
CA ILE A 197 -3.02 8.97 12.75
C ILE A 197 -3.10 10.31 13.51
N ALA A 198 -2.18 10.54 14.46
CA ALA A 198 -2.08 11.83 15.10
C ALA A 198 -1.47 12.85 14.13
N PRO A 199 -1.79 14.15 14.24
CA PRO A 199 -1.13 15.18 13.43
C PRO A 199 0.40 15.20 13.54
N ARG A 200 0.95 14.88 14.73
CA ARG A 200 2.40 14.76 14.95
C ARG A 200 2.99 13.62 14.11
N ASP A 201 2.41 12.43 14.22
CA ASP A 201 2.86 11.23 13.50
C ASP A 201 2.75 11.42 11.97
N LEU A 202 1.72 12.14 11.51
CA LEU A 202 1.59 12.49 10.09
C LEU A 202 2.73 13.41 9.62
N ALA A 203 3.11 14.40 10.43
CA ALA A 203 4.24 15.29 10.12
C ALA A 203 5.56 14.51 10.00
N ALA A 204 5.78 13.58 10.94
CA ALA A 204 6.89 12.65 10.94
C ALA A 204 6.93 11.80 9.65
N LEU A 205 5.82 11.15 9.27
CA LEU A 205 5.77 10.36 8.03
C LEU A 205 5.89 11.20 6.75
N LEU A 206 5.45 12.46 6.78
CA LEU A 206 5.62 13.39 5.66
C LEU A 206 7.06 13.90 5.54
N GLY A 207 7.83 13.91 6.63
CA GLY A 207 9.15 14.54 6.65
C GLY A 207 9.06 16.05 6.55
N CYS A 208 8.16 16.65 7.33
CA CYS A 208 8.02 18.10 7.39
C CYS A 208 7.71 18.57 8.81
N SER A 209 7.89 19.87 9.06
CA SER A 209 7.55 20.47 10.35
C SER A 209 6.05 20.32 10.68
N ARG A 210 5.74 20.31 11.98
CA ARG A 210 4.36 20.26 12.49
C ARG A 210 3.50 21.41 11.93
N ALA A 211 4.07 22.61 11.82
CA ALA A 211 3.38 23.76 11.24
C ALA A 211 3.00 23.55 9.77
N ARG A 212 3.90 22.96 8.96
CA ARG A 212 3.61 22.62 7.56
C ARG A 212 2.55 21.53 7.45
N ALA A 213 2.65 20.47 8.27
CA ALA A 213 1.64 19.43 8.32
C ALA A 213 0.25 19.99 8.72
N SER A 214 0.20 20.87 9.72
CA SER A 214 -1.03 21.55 10.14
C SER A 214 -1.69 22.32 9.00
N ARG A 215 -0.93 23.12 8.23
CA ARG A 215 -1.44 23.81 7.03
C ARG A 215 -2.01 22.85 5.98
N LEU A 216 -1.35 21.72 5.75
CA LEU A 216 -1.86 20.68 4.85
C LEU A 216 -3.17 20.07 5.37
N ILE A 217 -3.26 19.80 6.67
CA ILE A 217 -4.46 19.26 7.32
C ILE A 217 -5.64 20.24 7.16
N VAL A 218 -5.44 21.52 7.49
CA VAL A 218 -6.48 22.56 7.36
C VAL A 218 -6.97 22.65 5.91
N SER A 219 -6.06 22.60 4.93
CA SER A 219 -6.44 22.59 3.51
C SER A 219 -7.26 21.34 3.12
N LEU A 220 -6.92 20.16 3.64
CA LEU A 220 -7.67 18.92 3.40
C LEU A 220 -9.03 18.91 4.12
N GLU A 221 -9.12 19.49 5.31
CA GLU A 221 -10.37 19.69 6.07
C GLU A 221 -11.31 20.66 5.33
N ALA A 222 -10.79 21.78 4.82
CA ALA A 222 -11.56 22.75 4.04
C ALA A 222 -12.16 22.16 2.74
N LEU A 223 -11.51 21.14 2.17
CA LEU A 223 -12.03 20.38 1.02
C LEU A 223 -12.95 19.21 1.42
N GLY A 224 -13.16 19.01 2.72
CA GLY A 224 -13.95 17.93 3.30
C GLY A 224 -13.35 16.55 3.06
N LEU A 225 -12.04 16.42 2.90
CA LEU A 225 -11.35 15.15 2.61
C LEU A 225 -10.87 14.44 3.87
N VAL A 226 -10.57 15.21 4.90
CA VAL A 226 -10.08 14.75 6.20
C VAL A 226 -10.96 15.36 7.28
N ALA A 227 -11.13 14.64 8.39
CA ALA A 227 -11.73 15.15 9.60
C ALA A 227 -10.90 14.74 10.82
N ARG A 228 -10.93 15.58 11.85
CA ARG A 228 -10.54 15.21 13.21
C ARG A 228 -11.70 14.51 13.89
N VAL A 229 -11.42 13.42 14.58
CA VAL A 229 -12.45 12.63 15.26
C VAL A 229 -12.33 12.79 16.77
N PRO A 230 -13.30 13.46 17.43
CA PRO A 230 -13.27 13.71 18.86
C PRO A 230 -13.16 12.44 19.70
N ALA A 231 -13.92 11.40 19.36
CA ALA A 231 -13.87 10.09 20.03
C ALA A 231 -12.49 9.38 19.92
N ALA A 232 -11.61 9.89 19.05
CA ALA A 232 -10.24 9.43 18.89
C ALA A 232 -9.22 10.47 19.39
N GLY A 233 -9.60 11.38 20.28
CA GLY A 233 -8.69 12.43 20.78
C GLY A 233 -8.21 13.41 19.70
N GLY A 234 -9.05 13.71 18.71
CA GLY A 234 -8.70 14.64 17.62
C GLY A 234 -7.77 14.06 16.55
N ARG A 235 -7.60 12.73 16.52
CA ARG A 235 -6.88 12.02 15.46
C ARG A 235 -7.56 12.15 14.10
N LEU A 236 -6.77 12.01 13.03
CA LEU A 236 -7.19 12.28 11.66
C LEU A 236 -7.74 11.03 10.98
N ALA A 237 -8.82 11.19 10.23
CA ALA A 237 -9.34 10.15 9.33
C ALA A 237 -9.79 10.75 8.00
N ALA A 238 -9.73 9.94 6.94
CA ALA A 238 -10.32 10.30 5.66
C ALA A 238 -11.85 10.26 5.77
N THR A 239 -12.54 11.33 5.38
CA THR A 239 -14.00 11.38 5.35
C THR A 239 -14.58 10.45 4.27
N ASP A 240 -15.90 10.27 4.23
CA ASP A 240 -16.57 9.54 3.13
C ASP A 240 -16.28 10.13 1.74
N ARG A 241 -15.96 11.42 1.69
CA ARG A 241 -15.56 12.14 0.48
C ARG A 241 -14.10 11.89 0.13
N GLY A 242 -13.19 11.95 1.11
CA GLY A 242 -11.78 11.56 0.94
C GLY A 242 -11.62 10.10 0.53
N LEU A 243 -12.34 9.18 1.18
CA LEU A 243 -12.40 7.76 0.84
C LEU A 243 -12.92 7.53 -0.58
N ALA A 244 -13.97 8.26 -1.00
CA ALA A 244 -14.50 8.16 -2.35
C ALA A 244 -13.49 8.65 -3.40
N MET A 245 -12.76 9.73 -3.11
CA MET A 245 -11.70 10.23 -3.99
C MET A 245 -10.58 9.18 -4.15
N LEU A 246 -10.03 8.69 -3.03
CA LEU A 246 -8.97 7.67 -3.05
C LEU A 246 -9.43 6.40 -3.79
N ALA A 247 -10.64 5.93 -3.52
CA ALA A 247 -11.19 4.74 -4.15
C ALA A 247 -11.36 4.90 -5.67
N ARG A 248 -11.89 6.04 -6.14
CA ARG A 248 -12.05 6.30 -7.57
C ARG A 248 -10.72 6.41 -8.30
N ARG A 249 -9.74 7.09 -7.69
CA ARG A 249 -8.37 7.20 -8.21
C ARG A 249 -7.74 5.82 -8.43
N ASP A 250 -7.92 4.92 -7.47
CA ASP A 250 -7.30 3.60 -7.45
C ASP A 250 -8.18 2.49 -8.03
N ARG A 251 -9.32 2.84 -8.64
CA ARG A 251 -10.32 1.93 -9.22
C ARG A 251 -10.83 0.86 -8.28
N THR A 252 -11.09 1.27 -7.05
CA THR A 252 -11.74 0.43 -6.03
C THR A 252 -13.19 0.85 -5.84
N ALA A 253 -13.98 -0.04 -5.23
CA ALA A 253 -15.38 0.24 -4.98
C ALA A 253 -15.53 1.26 -3.83
N VAL A 254 -16.10 2.43 -4.13
CA VAL A 254 -16.37 3.49 -3.13
C VAL A 254 -17.19 2.97 -1.95
N GLY A 255 -18.25 2.19 -2.22
CA GLY A 255 -19.08 1.60 -1.18
C GLY A 255 -18.30 0.68 -0.25
N LEU A 256 -17.38 -0.12 -0.80
CA LEU A 256 -16.51 -0.99 0.00
C LEU A 256 -15.56 -0.18 0.88
N ALA A 257 -14.93 0.87 0.34
CA ALA A 257 -14.06 1.76 1.10
C ALA A 257 -14.80 2.42 2.27
N ARG A 258 -15.99 2.98 2.03
CA ARG A 258 -16.84 3.59 3.06
C ARG A 258 -17.30 2.57 4.11
N SER A 259 -17.79 1.40 3.69
CA SER A 259 -18.24 0.35 4.61
C SER A 259 -17.16 -0.13 5.58
N ARG A 260 -15.88 0.02 5.22
CA ARG A 260 -14.74 -0.38 6.05
C ARG A 260 -14.21 0.78 6.88
N TRP A 261 -14.01 1.95 6.28
CA TRP A 261 -13.17 3.00 6.83
C TRP A 261 -13.89 4.31 7.13
N SER A 262 -15.20 4.40 6.88
CA SER A 262 -15.96 5.61 7.17
C SER A 262 -15.84 6.02 8.64
N PRO A 263 -15.40 7.26 8.93
CA PRO A 263 -15.44 7.81 10.27
C PRO A 263 -16.80 8.45 10.59
N ALA A 264 -17.75 8.48 9.63
CA ALA A 264 -19.03 9.13 9.81
C ALA A 264 -19.83 8.45 10.92
N PRO A 265 -20.55 9.22 11.75
CA PRO A 265 -21.41 8.64 12.77
C PRO A 265 -22.56 7.84 12.13
N LEU A 266 -23.08 6.84 12.85
CA LEU A 266 -24.29 6.11 12.51
C LEU A 266 -25.51 7.01 12.69
N ASP A 267 -25.55 7.75 13.80
CA ASP A 267 -26.57 8.74 14.14
C ASP A 267 -25.88 10.09 14.47
N SER A 268 -26.33 11.17 13.84
CA SER A 268 -25.79 12.52 14.03
C SER A 268 -26.06 13.11 15.42
N GLY A 269 -26.97 12.53 16.21
CA GLY A 269 -27.37 13.05 17.53
C GLY A 269 -26.68 12.42 18.74
N VAL A 270 -25.93 11.32 18.57
CA VAL A 270 -25.39 10.53 19.70
C VAL A 270 -23.94 10.92 20.01
N ALA A 271 -23.64 11.16 21.29
CA ALA A 271 -22.28 11.41 21.77
C ALA A 271 -21.35 10.24 21.39
N GLY A 272 -20.35 10.54 20.57
CA GLY A 272 -19.59 9.56 19.79
C GLY A 272 -18.82 8.54 20.63
N GLY A 273 -19.18 7.27 20.48
CA GLY A 273 -18.38 6.12 20.92
C GLY A 273 -17.88 5.28 19.72
N TRP A 274 -16.99 4.32 19.98
CA TRP A 274 -16.46 3.46 18.91
C TRP A 274 -17.52 2.62 18.18
N ARG A 275 -18.69 2.38 18.81
CA ARG A 275 -19.83 1.68 18.18
C ARG A 275 -20.58 2.56 17.19
N GLU A 276 -20.50 3.86 17.37
CA GLU A 276 -21.28 4.85 16.64
C GLU A 276 -20.66 5.26 15.31
N VAL A 277 -19.58 4.61 14.84
CA VAL A 277 -19.04 4.89 13.50
C VAL A 277 -19.49 3.86 12.46
N ARG A 278 -19.73 4.32 11.23
CA ARG A 278 -20.27 3.52 10.13
C ARG A 278 -19.30 2.45 9.62
N GLY A 279 -18.01 2.76 9.55
CA GLY A 279 -17.00 1.85 9.02
C GLY A 279 -16.69 0.68 9.97
N ARG A 280 -16.79 -0.57 9.49
CA ARG A 280 -16.51 -1.76 10.32
C ARG A 280 -15.08 -1.78 10.89
N ASN A 281 -14.09 -1.45 10.08
CA ASN A 281 -12.68 -1.41 10.51
C ASN A 281 -12.41 -0.15 11.34
N SER A 282 -13.08 0.96 11.00
CA SER A 282 -13.08 2.18 11.81
C SER A 282 -13.48 1.90 13.26
N ARG A 283 -14.59 1.16 13.47
CA ARG A 283 -15.03 0.73 14.81
C ARG A 283 -13.97 -0.11 15.52
N GLN A 284 -13.37 -1.08 14.81
CA GLN A 284 -12.36 -1.95 15.38
C GLN A 284 -11.11 -1.18 15.82
N LEU A 285 -10.63 -0.24 15.00
CA LEU A 285 -9.48 0.58 15.34
C LEU A 285 -9.77 1.51 16.53
N LEU A 286 -10.97 2.12 16.59
CA LEU A 286 -11.36 2.93 17.76
C LEU A 286 -11.47 2.09 19.04
N ARG A 287 -11.93 0.85 18.96
CA ARG A 287 -11.94 -0.09 20.10
C ARG A 287 -10.52 -0.43 20.59
N HIS A 288 -9.53 -0.31 19.72
CA HIS A 288 -8.13 -0.61 19.99
C HIS A 288 -7.26 0.63 19.75
N LEU A 289 -7.74 1.80 20.19
CA LEU A 289 -7.13 3.08 19.86
C LEU A 289 -5.69 3.18 20.37
N ASP A 290 -5.42 2.78 21.61
CA ASP A 290 -4.08 2.83 22.18
C ASP A 290 -3.09 1.96 21.40
N HIS A 291 -3.49 0.75 21.01
CA HIS A 291 -2.67 -0.14 20.17
C HIS A 291 -2.38 0.50 18.83
N THR A 292 -3.41 1.06 18.20
CA THR A 292 -3.29 1.76 16.91
C THR A 292 -2.37 2.98 17.03
N ALA A 293 -2.48 3.74 18.13
CA ALA A 293 -1.65 4.89 18.44
C ALA A 293 -0.19 4.50 18.64
N ALA A 294 0.09 3.43 19.36
CA ALA A 294 1.43 2.95 19.61
C ALA A 294 2.12 2.49 18.32
N VAL A 295 1.41 1.72 17.47
CA VAL A 295 1.90 1.34 16.14
C VAL A 295 2.18 2.57 15.26
N HIS A 296 1.30 3.58 15.28
CA HIS A 296 1.53 4.83 14.54
C HIS A 296 2.73 5.61 15.05
N GLY A 297 2.88 5.72 16.38
CA GLY A 297 4.01 6.36 17.04
C GLY A 297 5.33 5.68 16.66
N PHE A 298 5.36 4.35 16.68
CA PHE A 298 6.52 3.57 16.26
C PHE A 298 6.93 3.87 14.82
N VAL A 299 6.01 3.74 13.84
CA VAL A 299 6.35 3.96 12.43
C VAL A 299 6.71 5.42 12.13
N ALA A 300 6.15 6.37 12.88
CA ALA A 300 6.49 7.79 12.80
C ALA A 300 7.92 8.04 13.33
N SER A 301 8.23 7.51 14.51
CA SER A 301 9.58 7.62 15.11
C SER A 301 10.63 6.96 14.21
N LEU A 302 10.33 5.77 13.67
CA LEU A 302 11.21 5.06 12.74
C LEU A 302 11.47 5.87 11.46
N ALA A 303 10.46 6.56 10.93
CA ALA A 303 10.64 7.43 9.77
C ALA A 303 11.41 8.73 10.08
N GLU A 304 11.36 9.21 11.33
CA GLU A 304 12.16 10.35 11.80
C GLU A 304 13.62 9.95 11.98
N GLN A 305 13.89 8.88 12.73
CA GLN A 305 15.24 8.35 12.95
C GLN A 305 15.90 7.95 11.63
N ALA A 306 15.17 7.28 10.72
CA ALA A 306 15.73 6.91 9.42
C ALA A 306 16.22 8.13 8.62
N ARG A 307 15.55 9.27 8.73
CA ARG A 307 16.05 10.49 8.08
C ARG A 307 17.22 11.12 8.80
N ALA A 308 17.29 11.00 10.13
CA ALA A 308 18.42 11.50 10.90
C ALA A 308 19.70 10.72 10.56
N GLU A 309 19.57 9.42 10.33
CA GLU A 309 20.66 8.51 9.92
C GLU A 309 20.91 8.46 8.41
N ASP A 310 20.26 9.32 7.60
CA ASP A 310 20.29 9.29 6.12
C ASP A 310 19.87 7.95 5.47
N TRP A 311 19.09 7.14 6.19
CA TRP A 311 18.52 5.90 5.68
C TRP A 311 17.31 6.17 4.80
N GLN A 312 17.21 5.43 3.69
CA GLN A 312 16.03 5.52 2.82
C GLN A 312 14.87 4.68 3.36
N VAL A 313 13.76 5.32 3.74
CA VAL A 313 12.47 4.65 3.97
C VAL A 313 11.81 4.31 2.64
N VAL A 314 11.99 3.07 2.17
CA VAL A 314 11.48 2.62 0.86
C VAL A 314 9.98 2.32 0.89
N GLN A 315 9.51 1.69 1.98
CA GLN A 315 8.12 1.26 2.14
C GLN A 315 7.75 1.21 3.62
N LEU A 316 6.57 1.74 3.98
CA LEU A 316 5.92 1.56 5.27
C LEU A 316 4.44 1.25 5.03
N ASP A 317 4.05 0.03 5.35
CA ASP A 317 2.72 -0.49 5.10
C ASP A 317 1.92 -0.65 6.42
N PRO A 318 0.66 -0.16 6.46
CA PRO A 318 -0.27 -0.41 7.55
C PRO A 318 -0.75 -1.88 7.60
N PRO A 319 -1.43 -2.32 8.68
CA PRO A 319 -1.72 -3.74 8.90
C PRO A 319 -2.43 -4.44 7.72
N ARG A 320 -3.38 -3.75 7.10
CA ARG A 320 -4.16 -4.26 5.95
C ARG A 320 -3.33 -4.50 4.69
N ARG A 321 -2.19 -3.80 4.54
CA ARG A 321 -1.25 -3.95 3.43
C ARG A 321 -0.10 -4.87 3.80
N ALA A 322 0.27 -4.89 5.08
CA ALA A 322 1.29 -5.75 5.64
C ALA A 322 0.86 -7.24 5.71
N SER A 323 -0.44 -7.52 5.75
CA SER A 323 -0.99 -8.89 5.73
C SER A 323 -0.50 -9.74 4.55
N ARG A 324 -0.17 -11.02 4.81
CA ARG A 324 0.25 -11.99 3.78
C ARG A 324 -0.62 -13.24 3.83
N TYR A 325 -0.83 -13.85 2.67
CA TYR A 325 -1.58 -15.09 2.50
C TYR A 325 -0.68 -16.11 1.80
N PHE A 326 -0.63 -17.32 2.33
CA PHE A 326 0.23 -18.38 1.83
C PHE A 326 -0.42 -19.75 2.00
N ARG A 327 0.03 -20.74 1.22
CA ARG A 327 -0.40 -22.13 1.38
C ARG A 327 0.61 -22.86 2.25
N HIS A 328 0.12 -23.60 3.24
CA HIS A 328 0.92 -24.44 4.13
C HIS A 328 0.19 -25.78 4.32
N GLY A 329 0.76 -26.85 3.75
CA GLY A 329 0.02 -28.09 3.48
C GLY A 329 -1.17 -27.83 2.53
N ALA A 330 -2.32 -28.44 2.81
CA ALA A 330 -3.53 -28.27 2.00
C ALA A 330 -4.32 -26.99 2.29
N ARG A 331 -3.92 -26.17 3.27
CA ARG A 331 -4.71 -25.02 3.75
C ARG A 331 -4.09 -23.69 3.36
N VAL A 332 -4.94 -22.72 3.02
CA VAL A 332 -4.56 -21.31 2.91
C VAL A 332 -4.52 -20.72 4.33
N ARG A 333 -3.41 -20.05 4.65
CA ARG A 333 -3.11 -19.41 5.93
C ARG A 333 -2.74 -17.95 5.69
N SER A 334 -2.65 -17.19 6.77
CA SER A 334 -2.24 -15.79 6.72
C SER A 334 -1.43 -15.38 7.95
N VAL A 335 -0.62 -14.34 7.76
CA VAL A 335 -0.03 -13.52 8.83
C VAL A 335 -0.60 -12.11 8.72
N HIS A 336 -0.82 -11.48 9.87
CA HIS A 336 -1.46 -10.16 9.99
C HIS A 336 -0.63 -9.22 10.86
N PRO A 337 0.58 -8.87 10.42
CA PRO A 337 1.42 -7.89 11.12
C PRO A 337 0.71 -6.54 11.29
N ASP A 338 1.07 -5.84 12.36
CA ASP A 338 0.61 -4.48 12.64
C ASP A 338 1.26 -3.47 11.68
N ALA A 339 2.50 -3.73 11.24
CA ALA A 339 3.11 -2.97 10.15
C ALA A 339 4.13 -3.82 9.37
N PHE A 340 4.48 -3.35 8.18
CA PHE A 340 5.60 -3.88 7.41
C PHE A 340 6.47 -2.72 6.92
N GLY A 341 7.78 -2.86 7.02
CA GLY A 341 8.73 -1.84 6.59
C GLY A 341 9.83 -2.37 5.70
N VAL A 342 10.35 -1.49 4.84
CA VAL A 342 11.58 -1.68 4.06
C VAL A 342 12.40 -0.41 4.20
N LEU A 343 13.59 -0.54 4.78
CA LEU A 343 14.59 0.50 4.91
C LEU A 343 15.81 0.15 4.06
N ARG A 344 16.68 1.14 3.81
CA ARG A 344 18.00 0.93 3.21
C ARG A 344 19.08 1.67 4.00
N PRO A 345 19.58 1.09 5.09
CA PRO A 345 20.89 1.46 5.63
C PRO A 345 21.95 1.19 4.55
N ASP A 346 22.78 2.18 4.22
CA ASP A 346 23.91 2.04 3.28
C ASP A 346 23.57 1.39 1.93
N GLY A 347 22.32 1.57 1.47
CA GLY A 347 21.82 1.00 0.21
C GLY A 347 21.27 -0.43 0.29
N GLU A 348 21.54 -1.17 1.36
CA GLU A 348 21.12 -2.57 1.52
C GLU A 348 19.71 -2.70 2.09
N PRO A 349 18.80 -3.50 1.50
CA PRO A 349 17.42 -3.56 1.94
C PRO A 349 17.26 -4.33 3.27
N TRP A 350 16.88 -3.63 4.32
CA TRP A 350 16.42 -4.23 5.57
C TRP A 350 14.90 -4.26 5.61
N THR A 351 14.31 -5.45 5.77
CA THR A 351 12.84 -5.63 5.76
C THR A 351 12.36 -6.19 7.08
N PHE A 352 11.21 -5.74 7.56
CA PHE A 352 10.67 -6.20 8.83
C PHE A 352 9.13 -6.22 8.85
N PHE A 353 8.60 -7.13 9.67
CA PHE A 353 7.24 -7.08 10.21
C PHE A 353 7.28 -6.52 11.62
N LEU A 354 6.25 -5.76 11.99
CA LEU A 354 6.03 -5.29 13.35
C LEU A 354 4.81 -5.98 13.94
N GLU A 355 4.94 -6.44 15.18
CA GLU A 355 3.87 -6.87 16.07
C GLU A 355 3.96 -6.06 17.37
N TRP A 356 2.87 -5.40 17.74
CA TRP A 356 2.78 -4.64 18.97
C TRP A 356 1.83 -5.34 19.94
N GLU A 357 2.33 -6.17 20.86
CA GLU A 357 1.48 -7.04 21.67
C GLU A 357 1.35 -6.54 23.11
N ARG A 358 0.14 -6.09 23.48
CA ARG A 358 -0.16 -5.57 24.84
C ARG A 358 -0.84 -6.57 25.76
N ARG A 359 -1.32 -7.71 25.24
CA ARG A 359 -2.25 -8.62 25.95
C ARG A 359 -1.74 -10.05 26.10
N ALA A 360 -0.74 -10.47 25.33
CA ALA A 360 -0.21 -11.83 25.43
C ALA A 360 0.71 -11.98 26.65
N VAL A 361 0.11 -12.30 27.79
CA VAL A 361 0.86 -12.56 29.05
C VAL A 361 1.08 -14.06 29.32
N ARG A 362 0.25 -14.93 28.73
CA ARG A 362 0.31 -16.38 28.95
C ARG A 362 1.15 -17.08 27.87
N PRO A 363 1.98 -18.08 28.22
CA PRO A 363 2.81 -18.82 27.26
C PRO A 363 2.02 -19.38 26.07
N SER A 364 0.85 -19.96 26.34
CA SER A 364 -0.01 -20.55 25.29
C SER A 364 -0.53 -19.50 24.31
N THR A 365 -0.86 -18.30 24.80
CA THR A 365 -1.26 -17.16 23.96
C THR A 365 -0.09 -16.68 23.10
N MET A 366 1.11 -16.55 23.68
CA MET A 366 2.32 -16.17 22.95
C MET A 366 2.66 -17.17 21.83
N ALA A 367 2.65 -18.47 22.15
CA ALA A 367 2.86 -19.53 21.16
C ALA A 367 1.80 -19.49 20.03
N THR A 368 0.54 -19.24 20.40
CA THR A 368 -0.56 -19.09 19.41
C THR A 368 -0.34 -17.89 18.49
N ARG A 369 0.16 -16.76 19.02
CA ARG A 369 0.52 -15.57 18.23
C ARG A 369 1.69 -15.81 17.30
N LEU A 370 2.69 -16.59 17.72
CA LEU A 370 3.88 -16.90 16.95
C LEU A 370 3.64 -17.95 15.85
N ALA A 371 2.70 -18.88 16.07
CA ALA A 371 2.47 -20.02 15.17
C ALA A 371 2.21 -19.65 13.69
N PRO A 372 1.44 -18.60 13.33
CA PRO A 372 1.32 -18.15 11.95
C PRO A 372 2.64 -17.79 11.29
N TYR A 373 3.54 -17.10 12.02
CA TYR A 373 4.87 -16.73 11.54
C TYR A 373 5.74 -17.96 11.36
N LEU A 374 5.80 -18.86 12.34
CA LEU A 374 6.57 -20.09 12.21
C LEU A 374 6.18 -20.90 10.96
N ARG A 375 4.87 -21.01 10.67
CA ARG A 375 4.39 -21.65 9.43
C ARG A 375 4.75 -20.86 8.17
N TYR A 376 4.74 -19.54 8.23
CA TYR A 376 5.13 -18.68 7.10
C TYR A 376 6.62 -18.85 6.78
N TYR A 377 7.47 -18.83 7.81
CA TYR A 377 8.92 -18.95 7.73
C TYR A 377 9.42 -20.38 7.52
N ALA A 378 8.57 -21.39 7.74
CA ALA A 378 8.81 -22.78 7.33
C ALA A 378 8.78 -22.99 5.80
N SER A 379 8.42 -21.96 5.02
CA SER A 379 8.35 -22.00 3.56
C SER A 379 9.26 -20.96 2.92
N GLN A 380 9.45 -21.03 1.59
CA GLN A 380 10.19 -20.01 0.83
C GLN A 380 9.42 -18.68 0.69
N ARG A 381 8.17 -18.62 1.16
CA ARG A 381 7.28 -17.47 0.93
C ARG A 381 7.78 -16.12 1.44
N PRO A 382 8.45 -16.00 2.61
CA PRO A 382 8.98 -14.70 3.03
C PRO A 382 9.94 -14.13 1.97
N THR A 383 10.87 -14.93 1.46
CA THR A 383 11.79 -14.50 0.40
C THR A 383 11.08 -14.23 -0.92
N ASP A 384 10.12 -15.07 -1.33
CA ASP A 384 9.35 -14.86 -2.56
C ASP A 384 8.51 -13.56 -2.54
N ASP A 385 7.97 -13.21 -1.37
CA ASP A 385 7.12 -12.04 -1.19
C ASP A 385 7.96 -10.76 -1.05
N HIS A 386 9.14 -10.84 -0.42
CA HIS A 386 9.88 -9.67 0.05
C HIS A 386 11.30 -9.53 -0.55
N GLY A 387 11.81 -10.53 -1.25
CA GLY A 387 13.16 -10.57 -1.83
C GLY A 387 14.23 -10.99 -0.83
N VAL A 388 14.07 -10.58 0.42
CA VAL A 388 14.84 -11.03 1.59
C VAL A 388 13.86 -11.51 2.66
N ARG A 389 14.31 -12.33 3.61
CA ARG A 389 13.45 -12.78 4.72
C ARG A 389 13.28 -11.60 5.69
N PRO A 390 12.05 -11.13 5.95
CA PRO A 390 11.86 -10.06 6.91
C PRO A 390 12.29 -10.47 8.32
N ALA A 391 12.76 -9.50 9.11
CA ALA A 391 12.78 -9.64 10.55
C ALA A 391 11.34 -9.60 11.10
N LEU A 392 11.10 -10.23 12.24
CA LEU A 392 9.90 -10.02 13.06
C LEU A 392 10.31 -9.18 14.27
N LEU A 393 9.86 -7.93 14.31
CA LEU A 393 10.00 -7.04 15.45
C LEU A 393 8.76 -7.19 16.33
N VAL A 394 8.96 -7.52 17.59
CA VAL A 394 7.87 -7.66 18.58
C VAL A 394 8.11 -6.66 19.70
N VAL A 395 7.18 -5.73 19.88
CA VAL A 395 7.19 -4.80 21.02
C VAL A 395 6.13 -5.27 22.01
N LEU A 396 6.56 -5.54 23.23
CA LEU A 396 5.69 -5.98 24.32
C LEU A 396 5.50 -4.86 25.34
N ARG A 397 4.56 -5.04 26.27
CA ARG A 397 4.24 -4.00 27.26
C ARG A 397 5.40 -3.67 28.20
N ASP A 398 6.08 -4.70 28.67
CA ASP A 398 7.11 -4.60 29.71
C ASP A 398 8.22 -5.62 29.49
N GLU A 399 9.35 -5.39 30.17
CA GLU A 399 10.56 -6.19 30.03
C GLU A 399 10.34 -7.67 30.41
N VAL A 400 9.63 -7.93 31.51
CA VAL A 400 9.33 -9.28 32.01
C VAL A 400 8.55 -10.09 30.98
N THR A 401 7.54 -9.47 30.35
CA THR A 401 6.76 -10.09 29.28
C THR A 401 7.64 -10.36 28.05
N ALA A 402 8.57 -9.45 27.73
CA ALA A 402 9.52 -9.63 26.64
C ALA A 402 10.49 -10.81 26.86
N ASP A 403 11.03 -10.96 28.07
CA ASP A 403 11.87 -12.11 28.41
C ASP A 403 11.11 -13.42 28.31
N HIS A 404 9.86 -13.42 28.80
CA HIS A 404 9.02 -14.60 28.72
C HIS A 404 8.69 -14.96 27.28
N PHE A 405 8.39 -13.97 26.44
CA PHE A 405 8.13 -14.19 25.02
C PHE A 405 9.34 -14.78 24.31
N LEU A 406 10.56 -14.30 24.58
CA LEU A 406 11.80 -14.85 24.02
C LEU A 406 11.98 -16.34 24.37
N ARG A 407 11.76 -16.71 25.64
CA ARG A 407 11.82 -18.13 26.07
C ARG A 407 10.80 -19.00 25.33
N VAL A 408 9.56 -18.52 25.19
CA VAL A 408 8.50 -19.24 24.46
C VAL A 408 8.86 -19.34 22.98
N ALA A 409 9.36 -18.26 22.38
CA ALA A 409 9.73 -18.22 20.98
C ALA A 409 10.87 -19.21 20.67
N ARG A 410 11.93 -19.23 21.50
CA ARG A 410 13.03 -20.19 21.37
C ARG A 410 12.52 -21.63 21.37
N ARG A 411 11.74 -22.00 22.38
CA ARG A 411 11.15 -23.35 22.50
C ARG A 411 10.29 -23.70 21.29
N GLU A 412 9.47 -22.78 20.82
CA GLU A 412 8.59 -23.03 19.68
C GLU A 412 9.37 -23.15 18.37
N MET A 413 10.41 -22.34 18.17
CA MET A 413 11.33 -22.41 17.02
C MET A 413 12.08 -23.74 16.97
N GLU A 414 12.62 -24.20 18.10
CA GLU A 414 13.24 -25.53 18.25
C GLU A 414 12.25 -26.64 17.93
N ARG A 415 11.04 -26.57 18.51
CA ARG A 415 9.99 -27.58 18.34
C ARG A 415 9.57 -27.74 16.88
N VAL A 416 9.47 -26.65 16.11
CA VAL A 416 9.10 -26.71 14.69
C VAL A 416 10.30 -26.78 13.75
N ARG A 417 11.53 -26.65 14.26
CA ARG A 417 12.79 -26.57 13.51
C ARG A 417 12.78 -25.46 12.46
N VAL A 418 12.35 -24.26 12.85
CA VAL A 418 12.29 -23.08 11.97
C VAL A 418 13.02 -21.92 12.62
N ALA A 419 14.08 -21.43 11.96
CA ALA A 419 14.72 -20.18 12.31
C ALA A 419 13.86 -18.99 11.86
N LEU A 420 13.43 -18.17 12.81
CA LEU A 420 12.71 -16.92 12.62
C LEU A 420 13.63 -15.77 13.06
N PRO A 421 13.99 -14.81 12.17
CA PRO A 421 14.78 -13.64 12.58
C PRO A 421 13.91 -12.74 13.47
N LEU A 422 13.93 -12.99 14.78
CA LEU A 422 13.05 -12.39 15.76
C LEU A 422 13.83 -11.45 16.66
N TRP A 423 13.33 -10.20 16.77
CA TRP A 423 13.82 -9.18 17.69
C TRP A 423 12.68 -8.75 18.60
N VAL A 424 12.97 -8.68 19.90
CA VAL A 424 11.97 -8.37 20.92
C VAL A 424 12.44 -7.18 21.74
N SER A 425 11.53 -6.22 21.94
CA SER A 425 11.72 -5.09 22.83
C SER A 425 10.44 -4.86 23.66
N HIS A 426 10.41 -3.78 24.44
CA HIS A 426 9.23 -3.37 25.19
C HIS A 426 8.96 -1.86 25.06
N GLU A 427 7.71 -1.49 25.32
CA GLU A 427 7.14 -0.15 25.09
C GLU A 427 8.02 0.97 25.68
N ALA A 428 8.34 0.90 26.98
CA ALA A 428 9.15 1.93 27.64
C ALA A 428 10.53 2.16 27.00
N LEU A 429 11.22 1.10 26.57
CA LEU A 429 12.55 1.20 25.98
C LEU A 429 12.50 1.75 24.55
N ILE A 430 11.49 1.33 23.78
CA ILE A 430 11.23 1.89 22.45
C ILE A 430 10.78 3.35 22.52
N GLU A 431 10.12 3.78 23.59
CA GLU A 431 9.78 5.18 23.80
C GLU A 431 10.99 6.05 24.16
N ASP A 432 11.94 5.49 24.91
CA ASP A 432 13.16 6.19 25.35
C ASP A 432 14.23 6.26 24.25
N GLU A 433 14.62 5.10 23.69
CA GLU A 433 15.72 5.01 22.71
C GLU A 433 15.23 5.10 21.24
N GLY A 434 13.95 4.81 21.02
CA GLY A 434 13.35 4.76 19.70
C GLY A 434 13.62 3.46 18.91
N PRO A 435 13.08 3.35 17.68
CA PRO A 435 13.13 2.11 16.90
C PRO A 435 14.50 1.60 16.48
N PHE A 436 15.54 2.44 16.45
CA PHE A 436 16.94 2.04 16.17
C PHE A 436 17.83 2.06 17.41
N GLY A 437 17.24 2.16 18.61
CA GLY A 437 17.97 2.02 19.86
C GLY A 437 18.57 0.63 20.08
N GLY A 438 19.46 0.52 21.07
CA GLY A 438 20.08 -0.75 21.47
C GLY A 438 19.12 -1.72 22.16
N GLY A 439 17.89 -1.28 22.48
CA GLY A 439 16.88 -2.04 23.20
C GLY A 439 16.26 -3.27 22.51
N TRP A 440 16.84 -3.79 21.43
CA TRP A 440 16.35 -4.98 20.73
C TRP A 440 17.13 -6.24 21.14
N ARG A 441 16.42 -7.27 21.61
CA ARG A 441 17.00 -8.56 21.99
C ARG A 441 16.64 -9.65 20.98
N ALA A 442 17.63 -10.45 20.57
CA ALA A 442 17.44 -11.59 19.67
C ALA A 442 17.20 -12.90 20.45
N VAL A 443 16.68 -13.93 19.78
CA VAL A 443 16.52 -15.28 20.38
C VAL A 443 17.88 -15.96 20.58
N ASP A 444 18.81 -15.74 19.65
CA ASP A 444 20.16 -16.28 19.68
C ASP A 444 21.13 -15.08 19.60
N ASP A 445 21.93 -14.82 20.64
CA ASP A 445 22.96 -13.78 20.67
C ASP A 445 24.15 -14.08 19.73
N HIS A 446 23.89 -14.77 18.62
CA HIS A 446 24.90 -15.16 17.63
C HIS A 446 25.24 -13.98 16.71
N GLY A 447 25.76 -12.90 17.28
CA GLY A 447 26.43 -11.80 16.55
C GLY A 447 25.63 -11.16 15.40
N GLY A 448 24.31 -11.36 15.36
CA GLY A 448 23.46 -10.71 14.37
C GLY A 448 23.46 -9.22 14.65
N VAL A 449 23.82 -8.43 13.65
CA VAL A 449 23.82 -6.97 13.73
C VAL A 449 22.40 -6.50 14.05
N ALA A 450 22.24 -5.80 15.17
CA ALA A 450 20.98 -5.21 15.60
C ALA A 450 20.51 -4.15 14.58
N PRO A 451 19.21 -3.82 14.52
CA PRO A 451 18.77 -2.71 13.69
C PRO A 451 19.43 -1.41 14.17
N GLY A 452 20.46 -0.91 13.49
CA GLY A 452 21.15 0.34 13.84
C GLY A 452 22.61 0.21 14.29
N THR A 453 23.10 -1.01 14.51
CA THR A 453 24.55 -1.30 14.62
C THR A 453 25.11 -1.71 13.27
#